data_AF-A0A2V8ZZ77-F1
#
_entry.id   AF-A0A2V8ZZ77-F1
#
_cell.length_a   1.000
_cell.length_b   1.000
_cell.length_c   1.000
_cell.angle_alpha   90.00
_cell.angle_beta   90.00
_cell.angle_gamma   90.00
#
_symmetry.space_group_name_H-M   'P 1'
#
loop_
_entity.id
_entity.type
_entity.pdbx_description
1 polymer ?
#
loop_
_entity_poly.entity_id
_entity_poly.type
_entity_poly.pdbx_seq_one_letter_code
_entity_poly.pdbx_strand_id
1 'polypeptide(L)' 'MEKEISSLELGKKADFIMLNLKIPNVVPMFDVYSQVVYALKASEVDVVVVGGKPLLKDGKLLTVE' A
#
# COMPACT_ATOMS: atom_id res chain seq x y z
N MET A 1 14.67 -1.47 -14.17
CA MET A 1 13.85 -1.37 -12.95
C MET A 1 12.78 -2.46 -12.90
N GLU A 2 12.02 -2.72 -13.96
CA GLU A 2 10.95 -3.76 -14.00
C GLU A 2 11.36 -5.19 -13.58
N LYS A 3 12.64 -5.56 -13.75
CA LYS A 3 13.17 -6.86 -13.30
C LYS A 3 13.38 -6.96 -11.79
N GLU A 4 13.49 -5.82 -11.10
CA GLU A 4 13.76 -5.74 -9.66
C GLU A 4 12.56 -5.27 -8.84
N ILE A 5 11.70 -4.45 -9.44
CA ILE A 5 10.54 -3.79 -8.82
C ILE A 5 9.33 -3.84 -9.77
N SER A 6 8.15 -3.42 -9.31
CA SER A 6 6.88 -3.31 -10.08
C SER A 6 5.95 -4.53 -10.11
N SER A 7 6.27 -5.63 -9.43
CA SER A 7 5.31 -6.70 -9.15
C SER A 7 5.71 -7.51 -7.92
N LEU A 8 4.74 -8.20 -7.31
CA LEU A 8 4.95 -9.11 -6.20
C LEU A 8 5.31 -10.51 -6.72
N GLU A 9 6.58 -10.68 -7.10
CA GLU A 9 7.13 -11.93 -7.63
C GLU A 9 8.38 -12.35 -6.84
N LEU A 10 8.65 -13.65 -6.81
CA LEU A 10 9.85 -14.19 -6.16
C LEU A 10 11.12 -13.62 -6.81
N GLY A 11 12.10 -13.26 -5.98
CA GLY A 11 13.37 -12.69 -6.43
C GLY A 11 13.35 -11.17 -6.65
N LYS A 12 12.18 -10.51 -6.59
CA LYS A 12 12.07 -9.05 -6.63
C LYS A 12 12.23 -8.42 -5.24
N LYS A 13 12.54 -7.12 -5.21
CA LYS A 13 12.60 -6.35 -3.96
C LYS A 13 11.21 -6.29 -3.33
N ALA A 14 11.17 -6.35 -2.00
CA ALA A 14 9.95 -6.18 -1.24
C ALA A 14 9.54 -4.70 -1.19
N ASP A 15 8.96 -4.22 -2.29
CA ASP A 15 8.41 -2.88 -2.45
C ASP A 15 6.88 -2.97 -2.57
N PHE A 16 6.16 -2.63 -1.50
CA PHE A 16 4.70 -2.72 -1.49
C PHE A 16 4.05 -1.78 -0.47
N ILE A 17 2.74 -1.57 -0.64
CA ILE A 17 1.90 -0.86 0.31
C ILE A 17 0.76 -1.78 0.78
N MET A 18 0.27 -1.56 2.00
CA MET A 18 -0.96 -2.15 2.49
C MET A 18 -2.01 -1.06 2.66
N LEU A 19 -3.19 -1.30 2.11
CA LEU A 19 -4.32 -0.38 2.16
C LEU A 19 -5.31 -0.88 3.20
N ASN A 20 -5.78 0.01 4.07
CA ASN A 20 -6.85 -0.28 4.99
C ASN A 20 -8.19 -0.16 4.26
N LEU A 21 -8.84 -1.30 4.04
CA LEU A 21 -10.14 -1.36 3.36
C LEU A 21 -11.33 -1.43 4.33
N LYS A 22 -11.09 -1.45 5.65
CA LYS A 22 -12.13 -1.56 6.70
C LYS A 22 -12.57 -0.18 7.19
N ILE A 23 -12.96 0.68 6.25
CA ILE A 23 -13.35 2.06 6.51
C ILE A 23 -14.65 2.37 5.79
N PRO A 24 -15.55 3.17 6.40
CA PRO A 24 -16.89 3.41 5.85
C PRO A 24 -16.91 3.90 4.40
N ASN A 25 -15.89 4.65 3.99
CA ASN A 25 -15.78 5.25 2.66
C ASN A 25 -15.52 4.24 1.52
N VAL A 26 -15.19 2.99 1.84
CA VAL A 26 -14.79 1.94 0.87
C VAL A 26 -15.86 0.83 0.80
N VAL A 27 -17.01 1.03 1.45
CA VAL A 27 -18.11 0.06 1.52
C VAL A 27 -19.37 0.65 0.86
N PRO A 28 -20.05 -0.10 -0.04
CA PRO A 28 -19.76 -1.45 -0.50
C PRO A 28 -18.59 -1.55 -1.50
N MET A 29 -17.83 -2.64 -1.42
CA MET A 29 -16.70 -2.92 -2.30
C MET A 29 -17.12 -3.86 -3.43
N PHE A 30 -17.40 -3.30 -4.61
CA PHE A 30 -17.75 -4.09 -5.80
C PHE A 30 -16.53 -4.49 -6.64
N ASP A 31 -15.55 -3.59 -6.77
CA ASP A 31 -14.30 -3.80 -7.49
C ASP A 31 -13.15 -3.07 -6.81
N VAL A 32 -12.13 -3.82 -6.40
CA VAL A 32 -10.94 -3.30 -5.70
C VAL A 32 -10.16 -2.31 -6.57
N TYR A 33 -10.06 -2.54 -7.88
CA TYR A 33 -9.31 -1.63 -8.76
C TYR A 33 -10.00 -0.28 -8.86
N SER A 34 -11.31 -0.28 -9.10
CA SER A 34 -12.11 0.95 -9.08
C SER A 34 -12.01 1.68 -7.73
N GLN A 35 -11.98 0.96 -6.61
CA GLN A 35 -11.80 1.58 -5.29
C GLN A 35 -10.42 2.24 -5.13
N VAL A 36 -9.35 1.59 -5.59
CA VAL A 36 -7.99 2.15 -5.55
C VAL A 36 -7.88 3.41 -6.42
N VAL A 37 -8.51 3.41 -7.59
CA VAL A 37 -8.41 4.54 -8.54
C VAL A 37 -9.30 5.72 -8.15
N TYR A 38 -10.52 5.46 -7.66
CA TYR A 38 -11.55 6.50 -7.52
C TYR A 38 -11.95 6.85 -6.08
N ALA A 39 -11.76 5.95 -5.12
CA ALA A 39 -12.34 6.10 -3.78
C ALA A 39 -11.29 6.22 -2.66
N LEU A 40 -10.17 5.50 -2.76
CA LEU A 40 -9.11 5.50 -1.76
C LEU A 40 -8.30 6.79 -1.79
N LYS A 41 -7.89 7.26 -0.61
CA LYS A 41 -6.98 8.39 -0.46
C LYS A 41 -5.67 7.92 0.17
N ALA A 42 -4.67 8.80 0.19
CA ALA A 42 -3.35 8.48 0.73
C ALA A 42 -3.38 8.20 2.25
N SER A 43 -4.35 8.74 2.98
CA SER A 43 -4.53 8.51 4.43
C SER A 43 -4.94 7.08 4.79
N GLU A 44 -5.30 6.28 3.79
CA GLU A 44 -5.80 4.92 3.92
C GLU A 44 -4.68 3.90 3.69
N VAL A 45 -3.47 4.37 3.40
CA VAL A 45 -2.25 3.55 3.40
C VAL A 45 -1.83 3.32 4.84
N ASP A 46 -1.78 2.05 5.25
CA ASP A 46 -1.48 1.64 6.62
C ASP A 46 -0.01 1.23 6.79
N VAL A 47 0.56 0.61 5.75
CA VAL A 47 1.94 0.15 5.72
C VAL A 47 2.59 0.51 4.39
N VAL A 48 3.84 0.97 4.45
CA VAL A 48 4.71 1.18 3.29
C VAL A 48 6.02 0.45 3.54
N VAL A 49 6.41 -0.43 2.63
CA VAL A 49 7.69 -1.17 2.69
C VAL A 49 8.47 -0.88 1.42
N VAL A 50 9.75 -0.51 1.59
CA VAL A 50 10.69 -0.29 0.49
C VAL A 50 11.96 -1.10 0.74
N GLY A 51 12.32 -1.97 -0.19
CA GLY A 51 13.47 -2.87 -0.10
C GLY A 51 13.41 -3.78 1.13
N GLY A 52 12.21 -4.14 1.58
CA GLY A 52 11.99 -4.90 2.82
C GLY A 52 12.06 -4.09 4.12
N LYS A 53 12.23 -2.77 4.06
CA LYS A 53 12.25 -1.89 5.23
C LYS A 53 10.91 -1.15 5.35
N PRO A 54 10.21 -1.24 6.50
CA PRO A 54 8.98 -0.48 6.71
C PRO A 54 9.32 1.01 6.90
N LEU A 55 8.65 1.88 6.15
CA LEU A 55 8.75 3.33 6.24
C LEU A 55 7.51 3.95 6.91
N LEU A 56 6.36 3.29 6.74
CA LEU A 56 5.11 3.59 7.41
C LEU A 56 4.57 2.29 8.01
N LYS A 57 4.08 2.34 9.25
CA LYS A 57 3.41 1.21 9.89
C LYS A 57 2.34 1.71 10.85
N ASP A 58 1.17 1.06 10.84
CA ASP A 58 0.01 1.44 11.66
C ASP A 58 -0.36 2.93 11.47
N GLY A 59 -0.25 3.42 10.22
CA GLY A 59 -0.46 4.82 9.85
C GLY A 59 0.58 5.82 10.36
N LYS A 60 1.70 5.37 10.94
CA LYS A 60 2.78 6.22 11.49
C LYS A 60 4.06 6.12 10.68
N LEU A 61 4.67 7.26 10.39
CA LEU A 61 5.98 7.33 9.74
C LEU A 61 7.07 6.86 10.70
N LEU A 62 8.01 6.06 10.18
CA LEU A 62 9.12 5.49 10.94
C LEU A 62 10.46 6.14 10.64
N THR A 63 10.52 7.03 9.64
CA THR A 63 11.78 7.55 9.08
C THR A 63 11.86 9.07 9.05
N VAL A 64 10.90 9.76 9.65
CA VAL A 64 10.88 11.23 9.78
C VAL A 64 10.66 11.53 11.26
N GLU A 65 11.49 12.40 11.83
CA GLU A 65 11.34 12.95 13.19
C GLU A 65 10.42 14.17 13.20
#